data_AF-C3W744-F1
#
_entry.id   AF-C3W744-F1
#
_cell.length_a   1.000
_cell.length_b   1.000
_cell.length_c   1.000
_cell.angle_alpha   90.00
_cell.angle_beta   90.00
_cell.angle_gamma   90.00
#
_symmetry.space_group_name_H-M   'P 1'
#
loop_
_entity.id
_entity.type
_entity.pdbx_description
1 polymer ?
#
loop_
_entity_poly.entity_id
_entity_poly.type
_entity_poly.pdbx_seq_one_letter_code
_entity_poly.pdbx_strand_id
1 'polypeptide(L)'
;FWFTRLQANKAAIKAMLVNRVGDFGLALGIMGCFTIFQTVDFSTIFARASAFSEPHHYFISCNMRFHAITVICILLFIGAVGKSAQIGLHTRLPDAMEGPTPVSASIHAATMVTAGVFMIARCSPLSEYSSTALIVITFVGAMTSFFAATTGI
;
A
#
# COMPACT_ATOMS: atom_id res chain seq x y z
N PHE A 1 -16.70 18.66 -3.64
CA PHE A 1 -16.80 19.79 -4.60
C PHE A 1 -18.26 19.99 -5.03
N TRP A 2 -18.92 19.02 -5.68
CA TRP A 2 -20.36 19.09 -6.01
C TRP A 2 -21.22 18.35 -4.99
N PHE A 3 -21.54 19.01 -3.89
CA PHE A 3 -22.32 18.44 -2.78
C PHE A 3 -23.83 18.31 -3.09
N THR A 4 -24.32 18.99 -4.13
CA THR A 4 -25.72 18.93 -4.56
C THR A 4 -26.07 17.67 -5.35
N ARG A 5 -25.08 16.95 -5.90
CA ARG A 5 -25.28 15.69 -6.61
C ARG A 5 -25.15 14.50 -5.66
N LEU A 6 -26.23 13.75 -5.52
CA LEU A 6 -26.26 12.53 -4.69
C LEU A 6 -25.23 11.48 -5.11
N GLN A 7 -24.99 11.30 -6.42
CA GLN A 7 -24.01 10.34 -6.93
C GLN A 7 -22.58 10.74 -6.53
N ALA A 8 -22.22 12.01 -6.70
CA ALA A 8 -20.90 12.53 -6.32
C ALA A 8 -20.61 12.35 -4.82
N ASN A 9 -21.63 12.48 -3.96
CA ASN A 9 -21.49 12.23 -2.52
C ASN A 9 -21.29 10.73 -2.22
N LYS A 10 -22.00 9.83 -2.92
CA LYS A 10 -21.80 8.37 -2.78
C LYS A 10 -20.41 7.95 -3.25
N ALA A 11 -19.94 8.49 -4.37
CA ALA A 11 -18.58 8.28 -4.89
C ALA A 11 -17.52 8.74 -3.88
N ALA A 12 -17.70 9.91 -3.27
CA ALA A 12 -16.79 10.43 -2.25
C ALA A 12 -16.69 9.53 -1.01
N ILE A 13 -17.83 9.05 -0.49
CA ILE A 13 -17.86 8.12 0.66
C ILE A 13 -17.15 6.81 0.30
N LYS A 14 -17.42 6.24 -0.88
CA LYS A 14 -16.75 5.01 -1.35
C LYS A 14 -15.24 5.20 -1.43
N ALA A 15 -14.79 6.30 -2.02
CA ALA A 15 -13.36 6.61 -2.16
C ALA A 15 -12.66 6.77 -0.79
N MET A 16 -13.34 7.38 0.19
CA MET A 16 -12.84 7.51 1.56
C MET A 16 -12.72 6.14 2.24
N LEU A 17 -13.74 5.29 2.11
CA LEU A 17 -13.79 3.98 2.76
C LEU A 17 -12.70 3.05 2.21
N VAL A 18 -12.51 3.03 0.89
CA VAL A 18 -11.43 2.27 0.23
C VAL A 18 -10.04 2.78 0.65
N ASN A 19 -9.84 4.09 0.71
CA ASN A 19 -8.60 4.67 1.24
C ASN A 19 -8.34 4.26 2.69
N ARG A 20 -9.40 4.19 3.51
CA ARG A 20 -9.29 3.89 4.94
C ARG A 20 -8.83 2.46 5.18
N VAL A 21 -9.26 1.50 4.36
CA VAL A 21 -8.76 0.11 4.42
C VAL A 21 -7.26 0.05 4.15
N GLY A 22 -6.76 0.83 3.18
CA GLY A 22 -5.32 0.99 2.96
C GLY A 22 -4.59 1.60 4.16
N ASP A 23 -5.17 2.65 4.75
CA ASP A 23 -4.60 3.32 5.93
C ASP A 23 -4.47 2.35 7.13
N PHE A 24 -5.37 1.38 7.28
CA PHE A 24 -5.24 0.31 8.29
C PHE A 24 -4.02 -0.57 8.04
N GLY A 25 -3.78 -0.99 6.80
CA GLY A 25 -2.58 -1.76 6.43
C GLY A 25 -1.29 -0.99 6.73
N LEU A 26 -1.26 0.30 6.37
CA LEU A 26 -0.14 1.19 6.67
C LEU A 26 0.09 1.34 8.18
N ALA A 27 -0.98 1.60 8.95
CA ALA A 27 -0.88 1.76 10.40
C ALA A 27 -0.36 0.50 11.09
N LEU A 28 -0.83 -0.68 10.67
CA LEU A 28 -0.33 -1.97 11.17
C LEU A 28 1.13 -2.21 10.78
N GLY A 29 1.55 -1.83 9.57
CA GLY A 29 2.94 -1.91 9.12
C GLY A 29 3.87 -1.02 9.96
N ILE A 30 3.47 0.23 10.22
CA ILE A 30 4.23 1.15 11.09
C ILE A 30 4.29 0.63 12.53
N MET A 31 3.17 0.11 13.04
CA MET A 31 3.14 -0.48 14.39
C MET A 31 4.04 -1.72 14.48
N GLY A 32 4.07 -2.56 13.44
CA GLY A 32 5.01 -3.68 13.33
C GLY A 32 6.48 -3.24 13.28
N CYS A 33 6.80 -2.18 12.55
CA CYS A 33 8.13 -1.58 12.60
C CYS A 33 8.49 -1.12 14.02
N PHE A 34 7.57 -0.44 14.71
CA PHE A 34 7.81 0.06 16.05
C PHE A 34 8.01 -1.07 17.07
N THR A 35 7.26 -2.16 16.99
CA THR A 35 7.41 -3.29 17.93
C THR A 35 8.77 -3.99 17.79
N ILE A 36 9.32 -4.10 16.58
CA ILE A 36 10.61 -4.77 16.33
C ILE A 36 11.79 -3.80 16.51
N PHE A 37 11.76 -2.68 15.81
CA PHE A 37 12.90 -1.78 15.73
C PHE A 37 12.90 -0.72 16.85
N GLN A 38 11.77 -0.54 17.56
CA GLN A 38 11.57 0.46 18.62
C GLN A 38 11.81 1.91 18.15
N THR A 39 11.67 2.14 16.84
CA THR A 39 11.90 3.42 16.17
C THR A 39 11.10 3.47 14.88
N VAL A 40 10.78 4.68 14.44
CA VAL A 40 10.14 4.97 13.14
C VAL A 40 11.08 5.69 12.18
N ASP A 41 12.31 6.01 12.62
CA ASP A 41 13.28 6.69 11.77
C ASP A 41 13.95 5.71 10.80
N PHE A 42 13.83 6.00 9.51
CA PHE A 42 14.31 5.13 8.43
C PHE A 42 15.80 4.82 8.54
N SER A 43 16.63 5.79 8.92
CA SER A 43 18.09 5.59 9.03
C SER A 43 18.44 4.51 10.07
N THR A 44 17.77 4.58 11.22
CA THR A 44 17.94 3.62 12.31
C THR A 44 17.34 2.25 11.99
N ILE A 45 16.22 2.22 11.25
CA ILE A 45 15.60 0.96 10.80
C ILE A 45 16.54 0.23 9.84
N PHE A 46 17.10 0.89 8.84
CA PHE A 46 17.98 0.24 7.85
C PHE A 46 19.28 -0.27 8.46
N ALA A 47 19.86 0.48 9.40
CA ALA A 47 21.05 0.04 10.13
C ALA A 47 20.79 -1.22 10.99
N ARG A 48 19.56 -1.37 11.51
CA ARG A 48 19.16 -2.52 12.32
C ARG A 48 18.57 -3.67 11.51
N ALA A 49 18.11 -3.43 10.29
CA ALA A 49 17.42 -4.41 9.46
C ALA A 49 18.25 -5.68 9.22
N SER A 50 19.56 -5.56 9.03
CA SER A 50 20.47 -6.70 8.88
C SER A 50 20.56 -7.58 10.14
N ALA A 51 20.53 -6.98 11.34
CA ALA A 51 20.57 -7.72 12.61
C ALA A 51 19.28 -8.50 12.88
N PHE A 52 18.14 -7.98 12.42
CA PHE A 52 16.84 -8.65 12.54
C PHE A 52 16.51 -9.59 11.36
N SER A 53 17.44 -9.72 10.40
CA SER A 53 17.33 -10.69 9.30
C SER A 53 17.48 -12.15 9.78
N GLU A 54 18.07 -12.36 10.97
CA GLU A 54 18.30 -13.68 11.53
C GLU A 54 17.00 -14.43 11.88
N PRO A 55 16.98 -15.77 11.79
CA PRO A 55 15.78 -16.62 11.84
C PRO A 55 15.20 -16.79 13.26
N HIS A 56 15.32 -15.80 14.14
CA HIS A 56 14.80 -15.87 15.50
C HIS A 56 13.59 -14.96 15.75
N HIS A 57 13.29 -14.04 14.83
CA HIS A 57 12.16 -13.12 14.95
C HIS A 57 11.00 -13.52 14.03
N TYR A 58 10.00 -14.18 14.62
CA TYR A 58 8.78 -14.59 13.94
C TYR A 58 7.57 -13.85 14.51
N PHE A 59 6.68 -13.41 13.62
CA PHE A 59 5.32 -13.09 14.01
C PHE A 59 4.48 -14.37 13.90
N ILE A 60 3.72 -14.69 14.95
CA ILE A 60 2.80 -15.83 14.94
C ILE A 60 1.44 -15.29 14.53
N SER A 61 0.97 -15.68 13.35
CA SER A 61 -0.38 -15.37 12.87
C SER A 61 -1.06 -16.67 12.44
N CYS A 62 -2.27 -16.92 12.92
CA CYS A 62 -3.05 -18.14 12.63
C CYS A 62 -2.24 -19.45 12.79
N ASN A 63 -1.46 -19.57 13.87
CA ASN A 63 -0.62 -20.73 14.17
C ASN A 63 0.52 -21.01 13.16
N MET A 64 0.82 -20.06 12.26
CA MET A 64 1.94 -20.11 11.34
C MET A 64 3.01 -19.08 11.73
N ARG A 65 4.28 -19.46 11.59
CA ARG A 65 5.43 -18.59 11.82
C ARG A 65 5.79 -17.86 10.52
N PHE A 66 5.60 -16.55 10.51
CA PHE A 66 6.05 -15.70 9.41
C PHE A 66 7.26 -14.88 9.84
N HIS A 67 8.22 -14.73 8.93
CA HIS A 67 9.38 -13.87 9.17
C HIS A 67 8.89 -12.43 9.35
N ALA A 68 9.32 -11.79 10.44
CA ALA A 68 8.72 -10.55 10.88
C ALA A 68 8.95 -9.39 9.88
N ILE A 69 10.09 -9.38 9.19
CA ILE A 69 10.39 -8.40 8.13
C ILE A 69 9.43 -8.59 6.94
N THR A 70 9.20 -9.83 6.51
CA THR A 70 8.26 -10.15 5.42
C THR A 70 6.85 -9.64 5.73
N VAL A 71 6.35 -9.86 6.95
CA VAL A 71 5.02 -9.42 7.37
C VAL A 71 4.91 -7.89 7.33
N ILE A 72 5.92 -7.18 7.85
CA ILE A 72 5.97 -5.72 7.80
C ILE A 72 5.98 -5.21 6.36
N CYS A 73 6.83 -5.76 5.49
CA CYS A 73 6.89 -5.37 4.08
C CYS A 73 5.54 -5.59 3.37
N ILE A 74 4.85 -6.70 3.64
CA ILE A 74 3.51 -6.98 3.08
C ILE A 74 2.46 -6.01 3.64
N LEU A 75 2.46 -5.72 4.93
CA LEU A 75 1.53 -4.76 5.55
C LEU A 75 1.70 -3.35 4.99
N LEU A 76 2.95 -2.90 4.87
CA LEU A 76 3.30 -1.65 4.20
C LEU A 76 2.83 -1.68 2.74
N PHE A 77 3.10 -2.78 2.01
CA PHE A 77 2.64 -2.94 0.64
C PHE A 77 1.11 -2.84 0.52
N ILE A 78 0.33 -3.45 1.42
CA ILE A 78 -1.14 -3.32 1.45
C ILE A 78 -1.57 -1.85 1.61
N GLY A 79 -0.85 -1.07 2.42
CA GLY A 79 -1.06 0.38 2.52
C GLY A 79 -0.82 1.12 1.21
N ALA A 80 0.25 0.78 0.50
CA ALA A 80 0.57 1.34 -0.81
C ALA A 80 -0.45 0.93 -1.90
N VAL A 81 -0.89 -0.32 -1.90
CA VAL A 81 -1.94 -0.88 -2.78
C VAL A 81 -3.24 -0.08 -2.60
N GLY A 82 -3.62 0.21 -1.34
CA GLY A 82 -4.83 0.96 -1.01
C GLY A 82 -4.87 2.38 -1.57
N LYS A 83 -3.75 3.11 -1.55
CA LYS A 83 -3.65 4.44 -2.17
C LYS A 83 -3.51 4.38 -3.69
N SER A 84 -2.89 3.34 -4.23
CA SER A 84 -2.59 3.21 -5.66
C SER A 84 -3.71 2.59 -6.48
N ALA A 85 -4.79 2.14 -5.85
CA ALA A 85 -5.96 1.56 -6.52
C ALA A 85 -5.62 0.36 -7.44
N GLN A 86 -4.69 -0.49 -7.00
CA GLN A 86 -4.35 -1.74 -7.69
C GLN A 86 -5.53 -2.73 -7.68
N ILE A 87 -5.40 -3.88 -8.35
CA ILE A 87 -6.45 -4.90 -8.47
C ILE A 87 -7.13 -5.16 -7.11
N GLY A 88 -8.47 -5.16 -7.11
CA GLY A 88 -9.32 -5.25 -5.91
C GLY A 88 -9.83 -3.91 -5.38
N LEU A 89 -9.06 -2.82 -5.47
CA LEU A 89 -9.45 -1.48 -4.98
C LEU A 89 -9.58 -0.41 -6.09
N HIS A 90 -9.51 -0.85 -7.36
CA HIS A 90 -9.69 -0.03 -8.56
C HIS A 90 -11.10 0.56 -8.71
N THR A 91 -12.10 0.03 -8.00
CA THR A 91 -13.53 0.42 -8.14
C THR A 91 -13.81 1.88 -7.82
N ARG A 92 -12.88 2.56 -7.14
CA ARG A 92 -12.98 4.00 -6.86
C ARG A 92 -12.54 4.89 -8.03
N LEU A 93 -11.81 4.38 -9.02
CA LEU A 93 -11.34 5.15 -10.18
C LEU A 93 -12.49 5.61 -11.10
N PRO A 94 -13.41 4.71 -11.53
CA PRO A 94 -14.51 5.11 -12.40
C PRO A 94 -15.41 6.14 -11.73
N ASP A 95 -15.69 5.97 -10.45
CA ASP A 95 -16.51 6.89 -9.66
C ASP A 95 -15.79 8.23 -9.40
N ALA A 96 -14.45 8.25 -9.38
CA ALA A 96 -13.68 9.49 -9.24
C ALA A 96 -13.82 10.41 -10.47
N MET A 97 -14.25 9.88 -11.61
CA MET A 97 -14.55 10.68 -12.81
C MET A 97 -15.87 11.46 -12.71
N GLU A 98 -16.69 11.23 -11.68
CA GLU A 98 -17.83 12.12 -11.38
C GLU A 98 -17.40 13.49 -10.83
N GLY A 99 -16.14 13.63 -10.41
CA GLY A 99 -15.54 14.89 -9.98
C GLY A 99 -15.14 15.79 -11.17
N PRO A 100 -14.83 17.08 -10.90
CA PRO A 100 -14.35 17.98 -11.96
C PRO A 100 -12.99 17.51 -12.50
N THR A 101 -12.78 17.66 -13.81
CA THR A 101 -11.57 17.25 -14.54
C THR A 101 -10.23 17.74 -13.95
N PRO A 102 -10.08 18.96 -13.39
CA PRO A 102 -8.83 19.34 -12.71
C PRO A 102 -8.55 18.56 -11.43
N VAL A 103 -9.59 18.08 -10.72
CA VAL A 103 -9.44 17.33 -9.47
C VAL A 103 -9.07 15.88 -9.76
N SER A 104 -9.67 15.25 -10.77
CA SER A 104 -9.28 13.90 -11.17
C SER A 104 -7.83 13.87 -11.68
N ALA A 105 -7.40 14.88 -12.44
CA ALA A 105 -6.01 15.05 -12.87
C ALA A 105 -5.04 15.17 -11.68
N SER A 106 -5.36 16.01 -10.69
CA SER A 106 -4.53 16.14 -9.48
C SER A 106 -4.48 14.87 -8.65
N ILE A 107 -5.59 14.13 -8.52
CA ILE A 107 -5.62 12.89 -7.75
C ILE A 107 -4.73 11.85 -8.44
N HIS A 108 -4.87 11.69 -9.75
CA HIS A 108 -4.12 10.70 -10.53
C HIS A 108 -2.62 11.00 -10.61
N ALA A 109 -2.25 12.28 -10.68
CA ALA A 109 -0.84 12.69 -10.76
C ALA A 109 -0.16 12.78 -9.38
N ALA A 110 -0.81 13.38 -8.38
CA ALA A 110 -0.13 13.81 -7.15
C ALA A 110 -0.37 12.89 -5.93
N THR A 111 -1.45 12.11 -5.90
CA THR A 111 -1.85 11.38 -4.68
C THR A 111 -2.10 9.90 -4.89
N MET A 112 -2.53 9.52 -6.09
CA MET A 112 -2.76 8.15 -6.51
C MET A 112 -1.48 7.67 -7.20
N VAL A 113 -1.07 6.44 -6.88
CA VAL A 113 0.16 5.78 -7.39
C VAL A 113 1.47 6.39 -6.87
N THR A 114 1.71 7.70 -6.99
CA THR A 114 3.00 8.31 -6.61
C THR A 114 3.32 8.18 -5.12
N ALA A 115 2.36 8.42 -4.24
CA ALA A 115 2.54 8.24 -2.79
C ALA A 115 2.82 6.78 -2.40
N GLY A 116 2.16 5.82 -3.05
CA GLY A 116 2.38 4.39 -2.80
C GLY A 116 3.75 3.91 -3.28
N VAL A 117 4.14 4.30 -4.50
CA VAL A 117 5.46 3.98 -5.07
C VAL A 117 6.57 4.65 -4.27
N PHE A 118 6.39 5.91 -3.86
CA PHE A 118 7.36 6.62 -3.02
C PHE A 118 7.61 5.88 -1.71
N MET A 119 6.56 5.39 -1.07
CA MET A 119 6.69 4.66 0.19
C MET A 119 7.43 3.33 -0.01
N ILE A 120 7.09 2.55 -1.05
CA ILE A 120 7.79 1.30 -1.35
C ILE A 120 9.27 1.57 -1.69
N ALA A 121 9.55 2.60 -2.47
CA ALA A 121 10.91 3.00 -2.83
C ALA A 121 11.73 3.43 -1.59
N ARG A 122 11.13 4.17 -0.66
CA ARG A 122 11.79 4.50 0.61
C ARG A 122 12.06 3.27 1.47
N CYS A 123 11.16 2.29 1.46
CA CYS A 123 11.32 1.02 2.17
C CYS A 123 12.07 -0.05 1.36
N SER A 124 12.73 0.30 0.25
CA SER A 124 13.47 -0.68 -0.57
C SER A 124 14.53 -1.45 0.23
N PRO A 125 15.33 -0.83 1.13
CA PRO A 125 16.35 -1.56 1.88
C PRO A 125 15.73 -2.63 2.80
N LEU A 126 14.49 -2.42 3.25
CA LEU A 126 13.76 -3.40 4.06
C LEU A 126 13.25 -4.57 3.22
N SER A 127 12.79 -4.27 2.00
CA SER A 127 12.23 -5.26 1.08
C SER A 127 13.30 -6.20 0.50
N GLU A 128 14.54 -5.74 0.36
CA GLU A 128 15.67 -6.55 -0.13
C GLU A 128 16.00 -7.74 0.79
N TYR A 129 15.76 -7.62 2.10
CA TYR A 129 15.95 -8.72 3.04
C TYR A 129 14.86 -9.81 2.94
N SER A 130 13.81 -9.61 2.13
CA SER A 130 12.73 -10.59 1.96
C SER A 130 12.41 -10.84 0.48
N SER A 131 12.95 -11.95 -0.04
CA SER A 131 12.65 -12.43 -1.40
C SER A 131 11.16 -12.70 -1.61
N THR A 132 10.46 -13.21 -0.59
CA THR A 132 9.01 -13.46 -0.63
C THR A 132 8.20 -12.18 -0.79
N ALA A 133 8.54 -11.10 -0.07
CA ALA A 133 7.87 -9.81 -0.22
C ALA A 133 8.04 -9.25 -1.65
N LEU A 134 9.26 -9.31 -2.20
CA LEU A 134 9.55 -8.86 -3.57
C LEU A 134 8.75 -9.63 -4.64
N ILE A 135 8.63 -10.95 -4.49
CA ILE A 135 7.84 -11.79 -5.39
C ILE A 135 6.37 -11.37 -5.35
N VAL A 136 5.80 -11.14 -4.17
CA VAL A 136 4.40 -10.70 -4.02
C VAL A 136 4.17 -9.34 -4.67
N ILE A 137 5.06 -8.37 -4.42
CA ILE A 137 4.98 -7.02 -5.01
C ILE A 137 5.00 -7.12 -6.55
N THR A 138 5.93 -7.90 -7.09
CA THR A 138 6.10 -8.08 -8.54
C THR A 138 4.89 -8.75 -9.16
N PHE A 139 4.39 -9.82 -8.53
CA PHE A 139 3.24 -10.56 -9.03
C PHE A 139 1.96 -9.71 -9.05
N VAL A 140 1.68 -8.99 -7.96
CA VAL A 140 0.51 -8.10 -7.87
C VAL A 140 0.63 -6.94 -8.87
N GLY A 141 1.84 -6.38 -9.03
CA GLY A 141 2.12 -5.35 -10.03
C GLY A 141 1.87 -5.84 -11.46
N ALA A 142 2.42 -6.99 -11.81
CA ALA A 142 2.27 -7.60 -13.13
C ALA A 142 0.81 -7.91 -13.45
N MET A 143 0.08 -8.54 -12.51
CA MET A 143 -1.36 -8.78 -12.67
C MET A 143 -2.12 -7.47 -12.87
N THR A 144 -1.81 -6.44 -12.08
CA THR A 144 -2.46 -5.12 -12.21
C THR A 144 -2.21 -4.49 -13.57
N SER A 145 -0.98 -4.55 -14.09
CA SER A 145 -0.69 -4.04 -15.44
C SER A 145 -1.43 -4.79 -16.53
N PHE A 146 -1.53 -6.12 -16.43
CA PHE A 146 -2.21 -6.95 -17.41
C PHE A 146 -3.72 -6.68 -17.44
N PHE A 147 -4.36 -6.64 -16.26
CA PHE A 147 -5.77 -6.32 -16.13
C PHE A 147 -6.11 -4.91 -16.63
N ALA A 148 -5.34 -3.91 -16.17
CA ALA A 148 -5.55 -2.51 -16.56
C ALA A 148 -5.44 -2.32 -18.09
N ALA A 149 -4.45 -2.98 -18.72
CA ALA A 149 -4.28 -2.94 -20.17
C ALA A 149 -5.46 -3.59 -20.91
N THR A 150 -6.02 -4.69 -20.38
CA THR A 150 -7.14 -5.39 -21.02
C THR A 150 -8.44 -4.61 -20.90
N THR A 151 -8.69 -3.94 -19.76
CA THR A 151 -9.90 -3.13 -19.55
C THR A 151 -9.85 -1.75 -20.19
N GLY A 152 -8.66 -1.30 -20.60
CA GLY A 152 -8.47 0.01 -21.21
C GLY A 152 -8.71 0.06 -22.72
N ILE A 153 -8.87 -1.10 -23.35
CA ILE A 153 -9.24 -1.30 -24.77
C ILE A 153 -10.74 -1.57 -24.84
#